data_AF-A0A952BL03-F1
#
_entry.id   AF-A0A952BL03-F1
#
_cell.length_a   1.000
_cell.length_b   1.000
_cell.length_c   1.000
_cell.angle_alpha   90.00
_cell.angle_beta   90.00
_cell.angle_gamma   90.00
#
_symmetry.space_group_name_H-M   'P 1'
#
loop_
_entity.id
_entity.type
_entity.pdbx_description
1 polymer ?
#
loop_
_entity_poly.entity_id
_entity_poly.type
_entity_poly.pdbx_seq_one_letter_code
_entity_poly.pdbx_strand_id
1 'polypeptide(L)' 'MGGHERAAFMCCERLPWRCHRRFIASELERRGWRVIHIIEKDRTWQPQTVQG' A
#
# COMPACT_ATOMS: atom_id res chain seq x y z
N MET A 1 23.59 14.68 3.31
CA MET A 1 22.88 13.58 4.00
C MET A 1 21.49 13.45 3.39
N GLY A 2 21.33 12.63 2.35
CA GLY A 2 20.03 12.35 1.76
C GLY A 2 19.47 11.08 2.37
N GLY A 3 18.65 11.21 3.42
CA GLY A 3 17.98 10.06 4.02
C GLY A 3 16.92 9.53 3.06
N HIS A 4 16.92 8.22 2.80
CA HIS A 4 15.75 7.56 2.23
C HIS A 4 14.62 7.61 3.26
N GLU A 5 13.85 8.69 3.26
CA GLU A 5 12.70 8.84 4.15
C GLU A 5 11.61 7.86 3.73
N ARG A 6 11.16 7.05 4.69
CA ARG A 6 10.08 6.09 4.46
C ARG A 6 8.76 6.87 4.45
N ALA A 7 8.13 6.97 3.29
CA ALA A 7 6.81 7.57 3.17
C ALA A 7 5.70 6.52 3.36
N ALA A 8 4.62 6.92 4.03
CA ALA A 8 3.39 6.15 4.14
C ALA A 8 2.19 7.06 3.86
N PHE A 9 1.18 6.54 3.17
CA PHE A 9 -0.09 7.23 2.94
C PHE A 9 -1.23 6.46 3.60
N MET A 10 -2.11 7.16 4.32
CA MET A 10 -3.20 6.57 5.10
C MET A 10 -4.56 7.17 4.71
N CYS A 11 -5.65 6.44 4.97
CA CYS A 11 -7.06 6.80 4.71
C CYS A 11 -7.85 6.39 5.96
N CYS A 12 -8.90 7.12 6.33
CA CYS A 12 -9.70 6.86 7.54
C CYS A 12 -10.44 5.51 7.49
N GLU A 13 -10.62 4.97 6.29
CA GLU A 13 -11.29 3.72 6.02
C GLU A 13 -10.37 2.54 6.39
N ARG A 14 -10.94 1.59 7.12
CA ARG A 14 -10.22 0.40 7.59
C ARG A 14 -9.76 -0.52 6.44
N LEU A 15 -10.57 -0.65 5.39
CA LEU A 15 -10.36 -1.64 4.32
C LEU A 15 -9.91 -0.96 3.02
N PRO A 16 -8.75 -1.32 2.44
CA PRO A 16 -8.22 -0.65 1.26
C PRO A 16 -9.14 -0.80 0.04
N TRP A 17 -9.81 -1.94 -0.15
CA TRP A 17 -10.76 -2.14 -1.26
C TRP A 17 -12.03 -1.28 -1.18
N ARG A 18 -12.30 -0.64 -0.03
CA ARG A 18 -13.43 0.27 0.18
C ARG A 18 -13.07 1.76 0.09
N CYS A 19 -11.79 2.14 -0.01
CA CYS A 19 -11.35 3.54 -0.16
C CYS A 19 -10.70 3.76 -1.53
N HIS A 20 -10.68 5.02 -1.99
CA HIS A 20 -10.03 5.44 -3.24
C HIS A 20 -8.51 5.19 -3.24
N ARG A 21 -7.87 5.06 -2.07
CA ARG A 21 -6.43 4.74 -1.95
C ARG A 21 -6.04 3.43 -2.65
N ARG A 22 -7.00 2.53 -2.94
CA ARG A 22 -6.75 1.33 -3.74
C ARG A 22 -6.16 1.64 -5.11
N PHE A 23 -6.59 2.72 -5.75
CA PHE A 23 -6.12 3.06 -7.09
C PHE A 23 -4.65 3.50 -7.07
N ILE A 24 -4.27 4.27 -6.05
CA ILE A 24 -2.87 4.68 -5.83
C ILE A 24 -2.01 3.45 -5.54
N ALA A 25 -2.47 2.58 -4.64
CA ALA A 25 -1.79 1.33 -4.31
C ALA A 25 -1.58 0.46 -5.56
N SER A 26 -2.64 0.18 -6.33
CA SER A 26 -2.52 -0.63 -7.55
C SER A 26 -1.59 -0.03 -8.60
N GLU A 27 -1.54 1.29 -8.73
CA GLU A 27 -0.60 1.94 -9.66
C GLU A 27 0.85 1.84 -9.16
N LEU A 28 1.09 1.95 -7.85
CA LEU A 28 2.42 1.72 -7.27
C LEU A 28 2.88 0.28 -7.48
N GLU A 29 1.99 -0.69 -7.31
CA GLU A 29 2.27 -2.11 -7.59
C GLU A 29 2.60 -2.35 -9.05
N ARG A 30 1.80 -1.76 -9.95
CA ARG A 30 2.06 -1.83 -11.41
C ARG A 30 3.43 -1.23 -11.77
N ARG A 31 3.93 -0.29 -10.98
CA ARG A 31 5.27 0.29 -11.11
C ARG A 31 6.38 -0.54 -10.45
N GLY A 32 6.07 -1.71 -9.89
CA GLY A 32 7.02 -2.60 -9.23
C GLY A 32 7.31 -2.25 -7.77
N TRP A 33 6.53 -1.35 -7.16
CA TRP A 33 6.72 -1.02 -5.74
C TRP A 33 6.08 -2.08 -4.85
N ARG A 34 6.76 -2.41 -3.75
CA ARG A 34 6.19 -3.26 -2.70
C ARG A 34 5.17 -2.47 -1.89
N VAL A 35 3.88 -2.76 -2.08
CA VAL A 35 2.78 -2.16 -1.31
C VAL A 35 2.36 -3.09 -0.18
N ILE A 36 2.31 -2.54 1.05
CA ILE A 36 1.86 -3.26 2.24
C ILE A 36 0.71 -2.47 2.85
N HIS A 37 -0.47 -3.10 2.96
CA HIS A 37 -1.61 -2.52 3.63
C HIS A 37 -1.64 -2.94 5.09
N ILE A 38 -1.51 -1.97 6.00
CA ILE A 38 -1.70 -2.19 7.43
C ILE A 38 -3.21 -2.12 7.72
N ILE A 39 -3.82 -3.26 8.06
CA ILE A 39 -5.27 -3.36 8.34
C ILE A 39 -5.53 -3.24 9.84
N GLU A 40 -4.70 -3.89 10.65
CA GLU A 40 -4.69 -3.83 12.13
C GLU A 40 -3.24 -3.86 12.62
N LYS A 41 -3.02 -3.63 13.92
CA LYS A 41 -1.69 -3.61 14.56
C LYS A 41 -0.79 -4.78 14.14
N ASP A 42 -1.36 -5.99 14.10
CA ASP A 42 -0.64 -7.22 13.79
C ASP A 42 -1.17 -7.92 12.52
N ARG A 43 -1.92 -7.17 11.70
CA ARG A 43 -2.52 -7.70 10.47
C ARG A 43 -2.18 -6.81 9.29
N THR A 44 -1.23 -7.27 8.48
CA THR A 44 -0.92 -6.70 7.19
C THR A 44 -1.54 -7.52 6.06
N TRP A 45 -1.91 -6.86 4.98
CA TRP A 45 -2.34 -7.50 3.74
C TRP A 45 -1.49 -6.98 2.59
N GLN A 46 -1.02 -7.89 1.74
CA GLN A 46 -0.30 -7.57 0.52
C GLN A 46 -1.15 -8.06 -0.66
N PRO A 47 -1.41 -7.23 -1.67
CA PRO A 47 -2.11 -7.67 -2.87
C PRO A 47 -1.22 -8.68 -3.59
N GLN A 48 -1.81 -9.78 -4.08
CA GLN A 48 -1.08 -10.82 -4.82
C GLN A 48 -0.85 -10.45 -6.30
N THR A 49 -0.94 -9.16 -6.64
CA THR A 49 -0.99 -8.72 -8.02
C THR A 49 0.43 -8.48 -8.53
N VAL A 50 0.90 -9.51 -9.25
CA VAL A 50 1.92 -9.54 -10.31
C VAL A 50 3.40 -9.42 -9.93
N GLN A 51 4.00 -10.59 -9.64
CA GLN A 51 5.25 -10.97 -10.31
C GLN A 51 4.88 -11.42 -11.73
N GLY A 52 5.25 -10.61 -12.71
CA GLY A 52 5.25 -10.91 -14.14
C GLY A 52 6.41 -10.16 -14.75
#